data_AF-A0AAU2X319-F1
#
_entry.id   AF-A0AAU2X319-F1
#
_cell.length_a   1.000
_cell.length_b   1.000
_cell.length_c   1.000
_cell.angle_alpha   90.00
_cell.angle_beta   90.00
_cell.angle_gamma   90.00
#
_symmetry.space_group_name_H-M   'P 1'
#
loop_
_entity.id
_entity.type
_entity.pdbx_description
1 polymer ?
#
loop_
_entity_poly.entity_id
_entity_poly.type
_entity_poly.pdbx_seq_one_letter_code
_entity_poly.pdbx_strand_id
1 'polypeptide(L)'
;MSRGRANPPNAASKPWNEGLTGPRPDKPPVPLTEACPTDGCGIPEDVLDEGDPTVWGWILVRVNGSALEGRWFCSASCASAGTARAQLRMRPDGGAEC
;
A
#
# COMPACT_ATOMS: atom_id res chain seq x y z
N MET A 1 14.62 34.22 14.52
CA MET A 1 14.05 33.86 13.21
C MET A 1 15.05 32.97 12.47
N SER A 2 14.99 31.66 12.69
CA SER A 2 15.95 30.71 12.11
C SER A 2 15.58 30.39 10.66
N ARG A 3 16.37 30.87 9.70
CA ARG A 3 16.24 30.49 8.29
C ARG A 3 16.85 29.09 8.14
N GLY A 4 16.02 28.07 7.92
CA GLY A 4 16.46 26.73 7.57
C GLY A 4 17.33 26.78 6.32
N ARG A 5 18.55 26.27 6.40
CA ARG A 5 19.49 26.23 5.28
C ARG A 5 19.01 25.13 4.32
N ALA A 6 18.47 25.51 3.15
CA ALA A 6 18.11 24.54 2.13
C ALA A 6 19.37 23.78 1.66
N ASN A 7 19.29 22.45 1.59
CA ASN A 7 20.37 21.64 1.03
C ASN A 7 20.47 21.90 -0.48
N PRO A 8 21.67 22.17 -1.03
CA PRO A 8 21.82 22.34 -2.46
C PRO A 8 21.48 21.03 -3.20
N PRO A 9 20.98 21.10 -4.44
CA PRO A 9 20.72 19.90 -5.24
C PRO A 9 22.03 19.12 -5.42
N ASN A 10 22.05 17.85 -5.00
CA ASN A 10 23.19 16.98 -5.25
C ASN A 10 23.13 16.46 -6.69
N ALA A 11 24.26 16.11 -7.30
CA ALA A 11 24.30 15.61 -8.68
C ALA A 11 23.40 14.36 -8.88
N ALA A 12 23.15 13.60 -7.82
CA ALA A 12 22.25 12.45 -7.81
C ALA A 12 20.77 12.82 -7.97
N SER A 13 20.35 14.04 -7.64
CA SER A 13 18.94 14.45 -7.74
C SER A 13 18.49 14.65 -9.19
N LYS A 14 19.39 15.13 -10.06
CA LYS A 14 19.09 15.43 -11.49
C LYS A 14 18.45 14.28 -12.28
N PRO A 15 18.94 13.01 -12.21
CA PRO A 15 18.31 11.90 -12.93
C PRO A 15 16.95 11.45 -12.38
N TRP A 16 16.60 11.79 -11.13
CA TRP A 16 15.39 11.26 -10.48
C TRP A 16 14.31 12.31 -10.21
N ASN A 17 14.66 13.59 -10.08
CA ASN A 17 13.72 14.67 -9.81
C ASN A 17 14.10 16.00 -10.49
N GLU A 18 14.94 15.96 -11.52
CA GLU A 18 15.41 17.13 -12.29
C GLU A 18 16.16 18.19 -11.45
N GLY A 19 16.65 17.83 -10.26
CA GLY A 19 17.34 18.77 -9.37
C GLY A 19 16.39 19.65 -8.55
N LEU A 20 15.10 19.28 -8.47
CA LEU A 20 14.15 19.93 -7.58
C LEU A 20 14.61 19.80 -6.11
N THR A 21 14.55 20.92 -5.39
CA THR A 21 14.85 21.01 -3.96
C THR A 21 13.72 21.76 -3.24
N GLY A 22 13.60 21.54 -1.93
CA GLY A 22 12.57 22.17 -1.10
C GLY A 22 11.56 21.17 -0.54
N PRO A 23 10.55 21.67 0.20
CA PRO A 23 9.51 20.84 0.76
C PRO A 23 8.71 20.15 -0.35
N ARG A 24 8.27 18.92 -0.08
CA ARG A 24 7.37 18.18 -0.99
C ARG A 24 6.11 19.02 -1.20
N PRO A 25 5.65 19.22 -2.44
CA PRO A 25 4.38 19.90 -2.69
C PRO A 25 3.25 19.19 -1.96
N ASP A 26 2.31 19.96 -1.41
CA ASP A 26 1.07 19.45 -0.86
C ASP A 26 0.27 18.80 -2.01
N LYS A 27 0.42 17.49 -2.17
CA LYS A 27 -0.41 16.69 -3.06
C LYS A 27 -1.67 16.32 -2.29
N PRO A 28 -2.87 16.67 -2.76
CA PRO A 28 -4.10 16.18 -2.15
C PRO A 28 -4.04 14.67 -2.01
N PRO A 29 -4.47 14.10 -0.86
CA PRO A 29 -4.59 12.66 -0.75
C PRO A 29 -5.49 12.18 -1.88
N VAL A 30 -4.99 11.27 -2.70
CA VAL A 30 -5.81 10.61 -3.71
C VAL A 30 -6.87 9.81 -2.93
N PRO A 31 -8.18 10.04 -3.16
CA PRO A 31 -9.20 9.31 -2.46
C PRO A 31 -9.00 7.81 -2.70
N LEU A 32 -8.92 7.06 -1.59
CA LEU A 32 -8.66 5.63 -1.59
C LEU A 32 -9.96 4.86 -1.89
N THR A 33 -10.63 5.19 -2.99
CA THR A 33 -12.03 4.79 -3.20
C THR A 33 -12.22 3.38 -3.71
N GLU A 34 -11.22 2.73 -4.31
CA GLU A 34 -11.50 1.44 -4.93
C GLU A 34 -10.78 0.31 -4.19
N ALA A 35 -11.59 -0.45 -3.43
CA ALA A 35 -11.45 -1.90 -3.50
C ALA A 35 -11.27 -2.29 -4.98
N CYS A 36 -10.52 -3.35 -5.26
CA CYS A 36 -10.37 -3.83 -6.64
C CYS A 36 -11.73 -3.79 -7.36
N PRO A 37 -11.86 -3.06 -8.49
CA PRO A 37 -13.16 -2.86 -9.14
C PRO A 37 -13.69 -4.14 -9.80
N THR A 38 -12.86 -5.19 -9.82
CA THR A 38 -13.25 -6.52 -10.29
C THR A 38 -14.17 -7.17 -9.27
N ASP A 39 -15.42 -7.40 -9.66
CA ASP A 39 -16.39 -8.15 -8.86
C ASP A 39 -15.84 -9.52 -8.47
N GLY A 40 -16.05 -9.89 -7.20
CA GLY A 40 -15.52 -11.13 -6.64
C GLY A 40 -14.02 -11.10 -6.31
N CYS A 41 -13.31 -9.99 -6.50
CA CYS A 41 -11.92 -9.85 -6.06
C CYS A 41 -11.82 -9.21 -4.68
N GLY A 42 -10.76 -9.53 -3.92
CA GLY A 42 -10.58 -9.01 -2.57
C GLY A 42 -11.53 -9.69 -1.61
N ILE A 43 -11.58 -11.02 -1.65
CA ILE A 43 -12.41 -11.80 -0.73
C ILE A 43 -11.60 -12.05 0.55
N PRO A 44 -12.17 -11.82 1.74
CA PRO A 44 -11.53 -12.19 3.01
C PRO A 44 -11.06 -13.65 3.05
N GLU A 45 -9.91 -13.91 3.68
CA GLU A 45 -9.31 -15.25 3.77
C GLU A 45 -10.12 -16.22 4.64
N ASP A 46 -11.00 -15.72 5.51
CA ASP A 46 -11.93 -16.52 6.29
C ASP A 46 -13.15 -16.99 5.48
N VAL A 47 -13.40 -16.38 4.30
CA VAL A 47 -14.48 -16.76 3.39
C VAL A 47 -14.02 -17.79 2.37
N LEU A 48 -12.77 -17.70 1.88
CA LEU A 48 -12.19 -18.64 0.93
C LEU A 48 -10.89 -19.21 1.48
N ASP A 49 -10.80 -20.53 1.53
CA ASP A 49 -9.58 -21.24 1.91
C ASP A 49 -8.68 -21.51 0.68
N GLU A 50 -7.39 -21.75 0.92
CA GLU A 50 -6.40 -22.07 -0.13
C GLU A 50 -6.78 -23.34 -0.92
N GLY A 51 -7.55 -24.26 -0.32
CA GLY A 51 -8.08 -25.44 -0.99
C GLY A 51 -9.21 -25.15 -2.00
N ASP A 52 -9.77 -23.93 -2.04
CA ASP A 52 -10.87 -23.58 -2.94
C ASP A 52 -10.36 -23.42 -4.39
N PRO A 53 -10.91 -24.13 -5.39
CA PRO A 53 -10.52 -23.98 -6.79
C PRO A 53 -10.67 -22.55 -7.33
N THR A 54 -11.54 -21.74 -6.73
CA THR A 54 -11.80 -20.34 -7.12
C THR A 54 -10.58 -19.46 -6.90
N VAL A 55 -9.72 -19.78 -5.92
CA VAL A 55 -8.51 -18.99 -5.60
C VAL A 55 -7.26 -19.50 -6.31
N TRP A 56 -7.37 -20.50 -7.19
CA TRP A 56 -6.23 -20.97 -7.97
C TRP A 56 -5.68 -19.86 -8.87
N GLY A 57 -4.40 -19.52 -8.66
CA GLY A 57 -3.73 -18.42 -9.35
C GLY A 57 -4.02 -17.02 -8.77
N TRP A 58 -4.75 -16.94 -7.65
CA TRP A 58 -4.96 -15.70 -6.92
C TRP A 58 -3.83 -15.45 -5.93
N ILE A 59 -3.78 -14.23 -5.40
CA ILE A 59 -2.75 -13.75 -4.49
C ILE A 59 -3.38 -13.48 -3.13
N LEU A 60 -2.98 -14.22 -2.11
CA LEU A 60 -3.30 -13.90 -0.72
C LEU A 60 -2.39 -12.77 -0.22
N VAL A 61 -2.99 -11.67 0.21
CA VAL A 61 -2.27 -10.57 0.86
C VAL A 61 -2.59 -10.57 2.33
N ARG A 62 -1.56 -10.80 3.14
CA ARG A 62 -1.54 -10.56 4.59
C ARG A 62 -0.44 -9.56 4.90
N VAL A 63 -0.79 -8.48 5.60
CA VAL A 63 0.18 -7.48 6.05
C VAL A 63 0.29 -7.59 7.57
N ASN A 64 1.47 -7.98 8.05
CA ASN A 64 1.69 -8.11 9.48
C ASN A 64 1.42 -6.78 10.20
N GLY A 65 0.75 -6.84 11.35
CA GLY A 65 0.34 -5.66 12.11
C GLY A 65 -0.80 -4.84 11.47
N SER A 66 -1.39 -5.28 10.37
CA SER A 66 -2.60 -4.67 9.80
C SER A 66 -3.83 -4.99 10.65
N ALA A 67 -4.74 -4.02 10.78
CA ALA A 67 -6.07 -4.22 11.34
C ALA A 67 -7.02 -4.90 10.34
N LEU A 68 -6.68 -4.91 9.05
CA LEU A 68 -7.37 -5.73 8.05
C LEU A 68 -6.85 -7.17 8.08
N GLU A 69 -7.77 -8.12 8.03
CA GLU A 69 -7.52 -9.54 7.80
C GLU A 69 -6.95 -9.82 6.41
N GLY A 70 -6.39 -11.02 6.23
CA GLY A 70 -5.89 -11.46 4.94
C GLY A 70 -6.99 -11.51 3.88
N ARG A 71 -6.62 -11.21 2.64
CA ARG A 71 -7.57 -11.13 1.51
C ARG A 71 -6.98 -11.73 0.23
N TRP A 72 -7.79 -12.49 -0.50
CA TRP A 72 -7.49 -13.06 -1.80
C TRP A 72 -7.77 -12.09 -2.93
N PHE A 73 -6.83 -11.94 -3.86
CA PHE A 73 -6.95 -11.04 -5.01
C PHE A 73 -6.68 -11.77 -6.33
N CYS A 74 -7.54 -11.56 -7.32
CA CYS A 74 -7.49 -12.21 -8.63
C CYS A 74 -6.36 -11.68 -9.54
N SER A 75 -5.64 -10.62 -9.15
CA SER A 75 -4.55 -10.03 -9.96
C SER A 75 -3.54 -9.27 -9.11
N ALA A 76 -2.32 -9.10 -9.63
CA ALA A 76 -1.24 -8.35 -8.99
C ALA A 76 -1.59 -6.86 -8.78
N SER A 77 -2.31 -6.25 -9.73
CA SER A 77 -2.77 -4.86 -9.61
C SER A 77 -3.70 -4.69 -8.41
N CYS A 78 -4.63 -5.63 -8.22
CA CYS A 78 -5.55 -5.61 -7.10
C CYS A 78 -4.89 -5.99 -5.77
N ALA A 79 -3.94 -6.92 -5.77
CA ALA A 79 -3.12 -7.22 -4.59
C ALA A 79 -2.29 -6.01 -4.13
N SER A 80 -1.79 -5.19 -5.07
CA SER A 80 -1.05 -3.95 -4.77
C SER A 80 -1.94 -2.91 -4.09
N ALA A 81 -3.17 -2.71 -4.61
CA ALA A 81 -4.16 -1.85 -3.98
C ALA A 81 -4.56 -2.36 -2.58
N GLY A 82 -4.75 -3.68 -2.44
CA GLY A 82 -5.03 -4.34 -1.16
C GLY A 82 -3.93 -4.13 -0.12
N THR A 83 -2.67 -4.32 -0.51
CA THR A 83 -1.48 -4.08 0.32
C THR A 83 -1.43 -2.63 0.81
N ALA A 84 -1.57 -1.66 -0.09
CA ALA A 84 -1.57 -0.24 0.27
C ALA A 84 -2.70 0.08 1.27
N ARG A 85 -3.88 -0.51 1.08
CA ARG A 85 -5.04 -0.33 1.96
C ARG A 85 -4.82 -0.89 3.37
N ALA A 86 -4.10 -2.01 3.47
CA ALA A 86 -3.70 -2.63 4.75
C ALA A 86 -2.63 -1.81 5.48
N GLN A 87 -1.63 -1.29 4.77
CA GLN A 87 -0.59 -0.41 5.34
C GLN A 87 -1.15 0.91 5.89
N LEU A 88 -2.28 1.40 5.35
CA LEU A 88 -2.96 2.57 5.89
C LEU A 88 -3.78 2.28 7.16
N ARG A 89 -3.96 1.00 7.50
CA ARG A 89 -4.76 0.53 8.64
C ARG A 89 -3.91 -0.35 9.55
N MET A 90 -2.71 0.09 9.87
CA MET A 90 -1.88 -0.59 10.86
C MET A 90 -2.53 -0.48 12.24
N ARG A 91 -2.45 -1.55 13.01
CA ARG A 91 -2.85 -1.55 14.42
C ARG A 91 -1.94 -0.59 15.19
N PRO A 92 -2.49 0.23 16.09
CA PRO A 92 -1.74 1.27 16.79
C PRO A 92 -0.64 0.74 17.72
N ASP A 93 -0.73 -0.53 18.12
CA ASP A 93 0.22 -1.25 18.98
C ASP A 93 1.36 -1.93 18.20
N GLY A 94 1.36 -1.89 16.87
CA GLY A 94 2.41 -2.53 16.06
C GLY A 94 2.53 -4.03 16.31
N GLY A 95 1.42 -4.68 16.72
CA GLY A 95 1.33 -6.06 17.16
C GLY A 95 2.16 -7.03 16.33
N ALA A 96 3.35 -7.30 16.85
CA ALA A 96 4.24 -8.34 16.43
C ALA A 96 3.93 -9.57 17.27
N GLU A 97 3.24 -10.53 16.67
CA GLU A 97 3.42 -11.93 17.04
C GLU A 97 3.66 -12.67 15.73
N CYS A 98 4.94 -13.01 15.53
CA CYS A 98 5.44 -13.84 14.44
C CYS A 98 5.13 -15.31 14.71
#